data_AF-A0A383B483-F1
#
_entry.id   AF-A0A383B483-F1
#
_cell.length_a   1.000
_cell.length_b   1.000
_cell.length_c   1.000
_cell.angle_alpha   90.00
_cell.angle_beta   90.00
_cell.angle_gamma   90.00
#
_symmetry.space_group_name_H-M   'P 1'
#
loop_
_entity.id
_entity.type
_entity.pdbx_description
1 polymer ?
#
loop_
_entity_poly.entity_id
_entity_poly.type
_entity_poly.pdbx_seq_one_letter_code
_entity_poly.pdbx_strand_id
1 'polypeptide(L)'
;MTKNTYDQGRLNLPFVGICTFGKYPYIEDWDKIKADIAVLGAPFDAGSQFRSGARMGPRGIREASTLFSFGHGGAYDHEDDITYLPADTTRIVDI
;
A
#
# COMPACT_ATOMS: atom_id res chain seq x y z
N MET A 1 12.50 28.77 -8.64
CA MET A 1 11.67 27.68 -9.17
C MET A 1 11.75 26.53 -8.19
N THR A 2 10.68 26.27 -7.45
CA THR A 2 10.59 25.14 -6.51
C THR A 2 10.57 23.85 -7.35
N LYS A 3 11.57 22.99 -7.18
CA LYS A 3 11.61 21.69 -7.86
C LYS A 3 10.58 20.79 -7.21
N ASN A 4 9.63 20.27 -7.98
CA ASN A 4 8.65 19.33 -7.48
C ASN A 4 9.17 17.91 -7.69
N THR A 5 8.79 16.97 -6.83
CA THR A 5 9.29 15.58 -6.89
C THR A 5 8.84 14.86 -8.17
N TYR A 6 7.74 15.30 -8.82
CA TYR A 6 7.33 14.79 -10.13
C TYR A 6 8.26 15.22 -11.28
N ASP A 7 9.15 16.20 -11.05
CA ASP A 7 10.16 16.62 -12.04
C ASP A 7 11.36 15.64 -12.10
N GLN A 8 11.47 14.69 -11.16
CA GLN A 8 12.64 13.81 -11.01
C GLN A 8 12.37 12.31 -11.20
N GLY A 9 11.14 11.88 -11.48
CA GLY A 9 10.85 10.44 -11.55
C GLY A 9 9.51 10.06 -12.16
N ARG A 10 9.31 8.75 -12.35
CA ARG A 10 8.06 8.20 -12.85
C ARG A 10 6.98 8.33 -11.79
N LEU A 11 5.94 9.09 -12.11
CA LEU A 11 4.69 9.17 -11.35
C LEU A 11 4.16 7.76 -11.06
N ASN A 12 3.96 7.43 -9.78
CA ASN A 12 3.42 6.13 -9.35
C ASN A 12 1.91 6.22 -9.07
N LEU A 13 1.15 6.81 -9.99
CA LEU A 13 -0.30 7.01 -9.90
C LEU A 13 -1.06 5.66 -9.85
N PRO A 14 -2.25 5.56 -9.25
CA PRO A 14 -2.97 4.31 -9.01
C PRO A 14 -3.02 3.35 -10.19
N PHE A 15 -3.20 3.89 -11.40
CA PHE A 15 -3.37 3.15 -12.64
C PHE A 15 -2.07 2.73 -13.35
N VAL A 16 -0.89 2.97 -12.75
CA VAL A 16 0.41 2.52 -13.29
C VAL A 16 1.20 1.68 -12.28
N GLY A 17 2.07 0.80 -12.76
CA GLY A 17 2.97 0.01 -11.91
C GLY A 17 2.30 -1.21 -11.23
N ILE A 18 3.04 -1.84 -10.31
CA ILE A 18 2.58 -3.04 -9.59
C ILE A 18 1.69 -2.60 -8.43
N CYS A 19 0.50 -3.19 -8.31
CA CYS A 19 -0.40 -2.92 -7.18
C CYS A 19 0.01 -3.77 -5.97
N THR A 20 1.05 -3.36 -5.26
CA THR A 20 1.28 -3.74 -3.85
C THR A 20 0.32 -2.95 -2.95
N PHE A 21 0.17 -3.36 -1.70
CA PHE A 21 -0.62 -2.64 -0.71
C PHE A 21 -0.11 -1.21 -0.57
N GLY A 22 -0.99 -0.21 -0.76
CA GLY A 22 -0.66 1.21 -0.72
C GLY A 22 0.45 1.66 -1.69
N LYS A 23 0.86 0.80 -2.62
CA LYS A 23 2.09 0.93 -3.42
C LYS A 23 3.40 0.98 -2.61
N TYR A 24 3.38 0.45 -1.40
CA TYR A 24 4.58 0.27 -0.59
C TYR A 24 5.55 -0.75 -1.23
N PRO A 25 6.85 -0.70 -0.89
CA PRO A 25 7.84 -1.60 -1.45
C PRO A 25 7.49 -3.08 -1.22
N TYR A 26 7.63 -3.89 -2.26
CA TYR A 26 7.57 -5.35 -2.15
C TYR A 26 8.93 -5.90 -1.73
N ILE A 27 8.94 -6.81 -0.76
CA ILE A 27 10.15 -7.48 -0.26
C ILE A 27 10.03 -8.99 -0.50
N GLU A 28 10.75 -9.48 -1.50
CA GLU A 28 10.78 -10.92 -1.85
C GLU A 28 11.62 -11.74 -0.86
N ASP A 29 12.74 -11.17 -0.39
CA ASP A 29 13.65 -11.81 0.55
C ASP A 29 13.27 -11.45 1.99
N TRP A 30 12.69 -12.42 2.70
CA TRP A 30 12.11 -12.20 4.02
C TRP A 30 13.17 -11.87 5.08
N ASP A 31 14.43 -12.29 4.88
CA ASP A 31 15.54 -11.93 5.77
C ASP A 31 15.92 -10.44 5.66
N LYS A 32 15.43 -9.74 4.62
CA LYS A 32 15.65 -8.31 4.39
C LYS A 32 14.49 -7.42 4.84
N ILE A 33 13.45 -7.98 5.46
CA ILE A 33 12.31 -7.19 5.97
C ILE A 33 12.81 -6.25 7.08
N LYS A 34 12.77 -4.94 6.80
CA LYS A 34 13.07 -3.86 7.74
C LYS A 34 11.89 -2.90 7.77
N ALA A 35 10.82 -3.32 8.43
CA ALA A 35 9.55 -2.60 8.44
C ALA A 35 8.95 -2.56 9.85
N ASP A 36 8.11 -1.56 10.08
CA ASP A 36 7.27 -1.49 11.27
C ASP A 36 5.97 -2.30 11.03
N ILE A 37 5.52 -2.38 9.77
CA ILE A 37 4.35 -3.15 9.34
C ILE A 37 4.69 -3.93 8.05
N ALA A 38 4.34 -5.23 8.02
CA ALA A 38 4.40 -6.05 6.82
C ALA A 38 3.00 -6.57 6.47
N VAL A 39 2.60 -6.44 5.21
CA VAL A 39 1.28 -6.86 4.72
C VAL A 39 1.42 -8.16 3.94
N LEU A 40 0.77 -9.21 4.43
CA LEU A 40 0.73 -10.53 3.78
C LEU A 40 -0.71 -10.87 3.39
N GLY A 41 -0.90 -11.38 2.18
CA GLY A 41 -2.20 -11.88 1.72
C GLY A 41 -2.38 -13.37 2.04
N ALA A 42 -3.51 -13.76 2.64
CA ALA A 42 -3.91 -15.15 2.80
C ALA A 42 -5.14 -15.46 1.90
N PRO A 43 -4.93 -15.85 0.63
CA PRO A 43 -6.01 -16.03 -0.34
C PRO A 43 -6.74 -17.37 -0.15
N PHE A 44 -7.57 -17.46 0.88
CA PHE A 44 -8.30 -18.68 1.24
C PHE A 44 -9.78 -18.41 1.47
N ASP A 45 -10.65 -19.27 0.94
CA ASP A 45 -12.09 -19.20 1.16
C ASP A 45 -12.79 -20.57 1.23
N ALA A 46 -12.05 -21.67 1.42
CA ALA A 46 -12.66 -23.00 1.51
C ALA A 46 -13.48 -23.23 2.79
N GLY A 47 -13.41 -22.29 3.76
CA GLY A 47 -14.27 -22.27 4.95
C GLY A 47 -15.61 -21.54 4.75
N SER A 48 -15.87 -20.95 3.58
CA SER A 48 -17.10 -20.19 3.31
C SER A 48 -18.32 -21.11 3.19
N GLN A 49 -19.41 -20.77 3.88
CA GLN A 49 -20.65 -21.56 3.87
C GLN A 49 -21.60 -21.26 2.70
N PHE A 50 -21.42 -20.10 2.03
CA PHE A 50 -22.32 -19.66 0.97
C PHE A 50 -21.55 -19.19 -0.27
N ARG A 51 -21.30 -17.89 -0.41
CA ARG A 51 -20.61 -17.34 -1.59
C ARG A 51 -19.10 -17.47 -1.45
N SER A 52 -18.49 -18.13 -2.43
CA SER A 52 -17.04 -18.10 -2.65
C SER A 52 -16.59 -16.74 -3.18
N GLY A 53 -15.28 -16.48 -3.14
CA GLY A 53 -14.67 -15.30 -3.75
C GLY A 53 -13.68 -14.57 -2.85
N ALA A 54 -13.72 -14.80 -1.53
CA ALA A 54 -12.83 -14.13 -0.58
C ALA A 54 -11.34 -14.41 -0.84
N ARG A 55 -11.00 -15.51 -1.53
CA ARG A 55 -9.63 -15.79 -2.00
C ARG A 55 -9.07 -14.72 -2.94
N MET A 56 -9.93 -13.98 -3.64
CA MET A 56 -9.53 -12.84 -4.49
C MET A 56 -9.38 -11.54 -3.69
N GLY A 57 -9.83 -11.52 -2.44
CA GLY A 57 -9.83 -10.35 -1.56
C GLY A 57 -8.44 -9.72 -1.38
N PRO A 58 -7.38 -10.48 -1.05
CA PRO A 58 -6.05 -9.90 -0.89
C PRO A 58 -5.52 -9.15 -2.12
N ARG A 59 -5.90 -9.59 -3.34
CA ARG A 59 -5.54 -8.88 -4.57
C ARG A 59 -6.40 -7.62 -4.75
N GLY A 60 -7.71 -7.73 -4.53
CA GLY A 60 -8.64 -6.61 -4.63
C GLY A 60 -8.33 -5.48 -3.64
N ILE A 61 -7.95 -5.81 -2.40
CA ILE A 61 -7.52 -4.83 -1.40
C ILE A 61 -6.28 -4.06 -1.88
N ARG A 62 -5.27 -4.76 -2.43
CA ARG A 62 -4.08 -4.10 -2.96
C ARG A 62 -4.41 -3.14 -4.11
N GLU A 63 -5.25 -3.58 -5.05
CA GLU A 63 -5.71 -2.73 -6.16
C GLU A 63 -6.45 -1.49 -5.67
N ALA A 64 -7.42 -1.64 -4.77
CA ALA A 64 -8.17 -0.53 -4.19
C ALA A 64 -7.28 0.43 -3.37
N SER A 65 -6.31 -0.13 -2.62
CA SER A 65 -5.40 0.66 -1.77
C SER A 65 -4.49 1.60 -2.55
N THR A 66 -4.31 1.39 -3.86
CA THR A 66 -3.48 2.28 -4.70
C THR A 66 -4.01 3.71 -4.76
N LEU A 67 -5.29 3.94 -4.48
CA LEU A 67 -5.88 5.28 -4.34
C LEU A 67 -5.34 6.05 -3.13
N PHE A 68 -4.76 5.36 -2.14
CA PHE A 68 -4.17 5.97 -0.95
C PHE A 68 -2.65 6.16 -1.08
N SER A 69 -2.05 5.85 -2.23
CA SER A 69 -0.62 6.09 -2.46
C SER A 69 -0.30 7.57 -2.73
N PHE A 70 -1.32 8.44 -2.81
CA PHE A 70 -1.18 9.87 -3.07
C PHE A 70 -0.84 10.64 -1.79
N GLY A 71 0.36 10.44 -1.28
CA GLY A 71 0.79 11.11 -0.08
C GLY A 71 2.24 10.83 0.20
N HIS A 72 3.13 11.63 -0.41
CA HIS A 72 4.57 11.53 -0.13
C HIS A 72 4.90 11.84 1.35
N GLY A 73 3.93 12.35 2.13
CA GLY A 73 4.07 12.68 3.55
C GLY A 73 3.14 11.90 4.50
N GLY A 74 2.35 10.93 4.02
CA GLY A 74 1.35 10.21 4.82
C GLY A 74 -0.10 10.48 4.39
N ALA A 75 -1.05 9.98 5.16
CA ALA A 75 -2.49 10.12 4.93
C ALA A 75 -3.08 11.18 5.85
N TYR A 76 -3.35 12.37 5.31
CA TYR A 76 -3.97 13.46 6.06
C TYR A 76 -5.47 13.20 6.27
N ASP A 77 -5.91 13.29 7.52
CA ASP A 77 -7.30 13.31 7.91
C ASP A 77 -7.72 14.72 8.33
N HIS A 78 -8.69 15.27 7.61
CA HIS A 78 -9.23 16.59 7.87
C HIS A 78 -10.18 16.67 9.07
N GLU A 79 -10.78 15.56 9.51
CA GLU A 79 -11.68 15.56 10.66
C GLU A 79 -10.88 15.69 11.95
N ASP A 80 -9.75 15.00 12.01
CA ASP A 80 -8.86 14.97 13.17
C ASP A 80 -7.75 16.04 13.11
N ASP A 81 -7.53 16.68 11.96
CA ASP A 81 -6.39 17.58 11.69
C ASP A 81 -5.03 16.89 11.96
N ILE A 82 -4.94 15.62 11.60
CA ILE A 82 -3.77 14.75 11.84
C ILE A 82 -3.33 14.10 10.54
N THR A 83 -2.01 13.96 10.36
CA THR A 83 -1.44 13.11 9.30
C THR A 83 -1.10 11.75 9.88
N TYR A 84 -1.83 10.73 9.45
CA TYR A 84 -1.56 9.33 9.78
C TYR A 84 -0.45 8.76 8.89
N LEU A 85 0.25 7.76 9.40
CA LEU A 85 1.32 7.02 8.71
C LEU A 85 2.35 7.96 8.03
N PRO A 86 3.01 8.88 8.77
CA PRO A 86 3.97 9.79 8.18
C PRO A 86 5.13 9.01 7.53
N ALA A 87 5.48 9.37 6.29
CA ALA A 87 6.41 8.60 5.47
C ALA A 87 7.86 8.59 6.01
N ASP A 88 8.21 9.56 6.86
CA ASP A 88 9.52 9.68 7.51
C ASP A 88 9.68 8.78 8.74
N THR A 89 8.58 8.38 9.36
CA THR A 89 8.57 7.61 10.62
C THR A 89 7.94 6.22 10.48
N THR A 90 7.16 5.96 9.44
CA THR A 90 6.42 4.71 9.26
C THR A 90 6.95 3.94 8.06
N ARG A 91 7.46 2.72 8.31
CA ARG A 91 7.93 1.81 7.24
C ARG A 91 6.96 0.66 7.08
N ILE A 92 6.23 0.68 5.96
CA ILE A 92 5.31 -0.39 5.56
C ILE A 92 5.91 -1.12 4.35
N VAL A 93 5.80 -2.45 4.33
CA VAL A 93 6.19 -3.28 3.20
C VAL A 93 5.09 -4.27 2.84
N ASP A 94 5.07 -4.69 1.58
CA ASP A 94 4.25 -5.80 1.09
C ASP A 94 5.13 -7.04 0.93
N ILE A 95 4.60 -8.22 1.28
CA ILE A 95 5.31 -9.51 1.25
C ILE A 95 4.46 -10.64 0.65
#